data_AF-A0A929Y0V3-F1
#
_entry.id   AF-A0A929Y0V3-F1
#
_cell.length_a   1.000
_cell.length_b   1.000
_cell.length_c   1.000
_cell.angle_alpha   90.00
_cell.angle_beta   90.00
_cell.angle_gamma   90.00
#
_symmetry.space_group_name_H-M   'P 1'
#
loop_
_entity.id
_entity.type
_entity.pdbx_description
1 polymer ?
#
loop_
_entity_poly.entity_id
_entity_poly.type
_entity_poly.pdbx_seq_one_letter_code
_entity_poly.pdbx_strand_id
1 'polypeptide(L)'
;MTVNQKELAECLGVSPRNIRDISRDFGIFEKNESGKYELSTCVKEYIEYKLDLDSSRAKGLNLEALKARHEEIKIQMSLEKLREYKAETHRSEDVEEFLSNMLVSFKNKLSTLPSKLAMEIMGETDTNAAIK
;
A
#
# COMPACT_ATOMS: atom_id res chain seq x y z
N MET A 1 -14.35 40.26 -29.00
CA MET A 1 -14.86 41.41 -28.21
C MET A 1 -13.75 41.84 -27.29
N THR A 2 -13.33 43.10 -27.38
CA THR A 2 -12.29 43.64 -26.49
C THR A 2 -12.92 44.22 -25.24
N VAL A 3 -12.42 43.81 -24.08
CA VAL A 3 -12.94 44.19 -22.76
C VAL A 3 -11.85 44.83 -21.91
N ASN A 4 -12.26 45.66 -20.96
CA ASN A 4 -11.37 46.19 -19.94
C ASN A 4 -11.13 45.14 -18.84
N GLN A 5 -10.16 45.40 -17.95
CA GLN A 5 -9.81 44.46 -16.88
C GLN A 5 -10.95 44.20 -15.88
N LYS A 6 -11.79 45.21 -15.60
CA LYS A 6 -12.92 45.08 -14.66
C LYS A 6 -14.03 44.23 -15.27
N GLU A 7 -14.35 44.49 -16.53
CA GLU A 7 -15.33 43.72 -17.32
C GLU A 7 -14.87 42.26 -17.46
N LEU A 8 -13.58 42.01 -17.73
CA LEU A 8 -13.05 40.65 -17.76
C LEU A 8 -13.18 39.95 -16.39
N ALA A 9 -12.94 40.68 -15.30
CA ALA A 9 -13.11 40.17 -13.93
C ALA A 9 -14.55 39.81 -13.63
N GLU A 10 -15.49 40.66 -14.02
CA GLU A 10 -16.92 40.40 -13.89
C GLU A 10 -17.34 39.18 -14.73
N CYS A 11 -16.88 39.06 -15.98
CA CYS A 11 -17.17 37.92 -16.83
C CYS A 11 -16.63 36.60 -16.29
N LEU A 12 -15.44 36.61 -15.67
CA LEU A 12 -14.79 35.41 -15.12
C LEU A 12 -15.18 35.14 -13.65
N GLY A 13 -15.97 36.02 -13.02
CA GLY A 13 -16.38 35.89 -11.61
C GLY A 13 -15.22 36.01 -10.62
N VAL A 14 -14.17 36.77 -10.95
CA VAL A 14 -12.97 36.95 -10.11
C VAL A 14 -12.70 38.42 -9.83
N SER A 15 -11.83 38.69 -8.86
CA SER A 15 -11.40 40.07 -8.60
C SER A 15 -10.50 40.59 -9.74
N PRO A 16 -10.54 41.90 -10.08
CA PRO A 16 -9.60 42.49 -11.03
C PRO A 16 -8.14 42.30 -10.61
N ARG A 17 -7.87 42.22 -9.31
CA ARG A 17 -6.55 41.92 -8.75
C ARG A 17 -6.08 40.52 -9.14
N ASN A 18 -6.96 39.52 -9.08
CA ASN A 18 -6.63 38.16 -9.47
C ASN A 18 -6.24 38.07 -10.94
N ILE A 19 -6.91 38.81 -11.84
CA ILE A 19 -6.53 38.87 -13.26
C ILE A 19 -5.11 39.41 -13.43
N ARG A 20 -4.76 40.47 -12.69
CA ARG A 20 -3.41 41.04 -12.74
C ARG A 20 -2.36 40.08 -12.20
N ASP A 21 -2.65 39.45 -11.06
CA ASP A 21 -1.71 38.55 -10.41
C ASP A 21 -1.49 37.30 -11.28
N ILE A 22 -2.57 36.73 -11.84
CA ILE A 22 -2.50 35.61 -12.80
C ILE A 22 -1.71 36.00 -14.06
N SER A 23 -1.98 37.17 -14.62
CA SER A 23 -1.28 37.65 -15.82
C SER A 23 0.21 37.91 -15.57
N ARG A 24 0.57 38.41 -14.38
CA ARG A 24 1.97 38.64 -13.98
C ARG A 24 2.71 37.35 -13.67
N ASP A 25 2.09 36.45 -12.92
CA ASP A 25 2.77 35.29 -12.34
C ASP A 25 2.83 34.12 -13.34
N PHE A 26 1.82 33.98 -14.21
CA PHE A 26 1.73 32.89 -15.19
C PHE A 26 1.82 33.35 -16.66
N GLY A 27 1.85 34.67 -16.90
CA GLY A 27 1.98 35.21 -18.26
C GLY A 27 0.75 35.03 -19.15
N ILE A 28 -0.40 34.63 -18.58
CA ILE A 28 -1.65 34.42 -19.33
C ILE A 28 -2.48 35.71 -19.43
N PHE A 29 -3.40 35.80 -20.38
CA PHE A 29 -4.11 37.01 -20.81
C PHE A 29 -3.25 38.02 -21.58
N GLU A 30 -2.97 37.69 -22.84
CA GLU A 30 -2.35 38.65 -23.76
C GLU A 30 -3.23 39.88 -23.98
N LYS A 31 -2.59 41.05 -23.98
CA LYS A 31 -3.23 42.31 -24.30
C LYS A 31 -2.98 42.63 -25.77
N ASN A 32 -4.02 43.10 -26.44
CA ASN A 32 -3.91 43.62 -27.79
C ASN A 32 -3.06 44.91 -27.80
N GLU A 33 -2.65 45.36 -28.99
CA GLU A 33 -1.84 46.59 -29.20
C GLU A 33 -2.42 47.85 -28.52
N SER A 34 -3.75 47.88 -28.30
CA SER A 34 -4.45 48.96 -27.58
C SER A 34 -4.51 48.78 -26.05
N GLY A 35 -3.82 47.78 -25.48
CA GLY A 35 -3.81 47.49 -24.05
C GLY A 35 -5.10 46.85 -23.50
N LYS A 36 -6.00 46.38 -24.36
CA LYS A 36 -7.28 45.73 -24.00
C LYS A 36 -7.19 44.21 -24.12
N TYR A 37 -8.06 43.50 -23.40
CA TYR A 37 -8.11 42.03 -23.41
C TYR A 37 -9.11 41.52 -24.44
N GLU A 38 -8.75 40.45 -25.15
CA GLU A 38 -9.69 39.73 -26.01
C GLU A 38 -10.43 38.67 -25.20
N LEU A 39 -11.73 38.87 -24.99
CA LEU A 39 -12.52 38.06 -24.04
C LEU A 39 -12.53 36.57 -24.40
N SER A 40 -12.69 36.22 -25.68
CA SER A 40 -12.81 34.83 -26.11
C SER A 40 -11.54 34.02 -25.83
N THR A 41 -10.38 34.63 -26.06
CA THR A 41 -9.07 34.03 -25.79
C THR A 41 -8.85 33.91 -24.29
N CYS A 42 -9.08 35.00 -23.55
CA CYS A 42 -8.89 35.01 -22.10
C CYS A 42 -9.78 33.99 -21.38
N VAL A 43 -11.04 33.81 -21.81
CA VAL A 43 -11.93 32.80 -21.20
C VAL A 43 -11.38 31.39 -21.35
N LYS A 44 -10.84 31.04 -22.53
CA LYS A 44 -10.24 29.72 -22.77
C LYS A 44 -9.00 29.50 -21.91
N GLU A 45 -8.08 30.47 -21.93
CA GLU A 45 -6.86 30.43 -21.12
C GLU A 45 -7.16 30.29 -19.62
N TYR A 46 -8.19 30.99 -19.14
CA TYR A 46 -8.60 30.90 -17.74
C TYR A 46 -9.16 29.51 -17.36
N ILE A 47 -9.94 28.90 -18.26
CA ILE A 47 -10.50 27.56 -18.06
C ILE A 47 -9.37 26.52 -18.03
N GLU A 48 -8.44 26.58 -18.97
CA GLU A 48 -7.27 25.69 -19.02
C GLU A 48 -6.40 25.82 -17.78
N TYR A 49 -6.11 27.06 -17.35
CA TYR A 49 -5.38 27.33 -16.11
C TYR A 49 -6.05 26.68 -14.88
N LYS A 50 -7.37 26.75 -14.79
CA LYS A 50 -8.12 26.15 -13.67
C LYS A 50 -8.10 24.64 -13.71
N LEU A 51 -8.26 24.03 -14.89
CA LEU A 51 -8.18 22.58 -15.08
C LEU A 51 -6.80 22.04 -14.68
N ASP A 52 -5.72 22.72 -15.05
CA ASP A 52 -4.35 22.31 -14.71
C ASP A 52 -4.06 22.42 -13.21
N LEU A 53 -4.59 23.46 -12.55
CA LEU A 53 -4.51 23.62 -11.10
C LEU A 53 -5.23 22.51 -10.34
N ASP A 54 -6.44 22.17 -10.78
CA ASP A 54 -7.24 21.12 -10.13
C ASP A 54 -6.64 19.74 -10.41
N SER A 55 -6.13 19.47 -11.61
CA SER A 55 -5.39 18.26 -11.96
C SER A 55 -4.12 18.11 -11.12
N SER A 56 -3.37 19.20 -10.92
CA SER A 56 -2.15 19.20 -10.11
C SER A 56 -2.44 18.96 -8.62
N ARG A 57 -3.50 19.58 -8.09
CA ARG A 57 -3.96 19.33 -6.71
C ARG A 57 -4.46 17.90 -6.52
N ALA A 58 -5.25 17.38 -7.46
CA ALA A 58 -5.75 16.01 -7.42
C ALA A 58 -4.59 14.99 -7.47
N LYS A 59 -3.58 15.23 -8.32
CA LYS A 59 -2.36 14.41 -8.37
C LYS A 59 -1.56 14.48 -7.07
N GLY A 60 -1.43 15.67 -6.46
CA GLY A 60 -0.75 15.86 -5.19
C GLY A 60 -1.39 15.07 -4.05
N LEU A 61 -2.71 15.21 -3.87
CA LEU A 61 -3.47 14.49 -2.85
C LEU A 61 -3.42 12.97 -3.06
N ASN A 62 -3.47 12.50 -4.31
CA ASN A 62 -3.40 11.08 -4.62
C ASN A 62 -1.99 10.51 -4.33
N LEU A 63 -0.93 11.27 -4.63
CA LEU A 63 0.44 10.87 -4.32
C LEU A 63 0.68 10.78 -2.81
N GLU A 64 0.16 11.73 -2.03
CA GLU A 64 0.26 11.73 -0.57
C GLU A 64 -0.49 10.54 0.04
N ALA A 65 -1.73 10.29 -0.39
CA ALA A 65 -2.51 9.13 0.06
C ALA A 65 -1.83 7.80 -0.31
N LEU A 66 -1.22 7.71 -1.49
CA LEU A 66 -0.48 6.52 -1.92
C LEU A 66 0.78 6.31 -1.08
N LYS A 67 1.51 7.38 -0.77
CA LYS A 67 2.69 7.34 0.12
C LYS A 67 2.32 6.90 1.53
N ALA A 68 1.24 7.42 2.09
CA ALA A 68 0.75 7.03 3.42
C ALA A 68 0.44 5.52 3.47
N ARG A 69 -0.29 4.98 2.49
CA ARG A 69 -0.56 3.54 2.39
C ARG A 69 0.72 2.71 2.25
N HIS A 70 1.68 3.20 1.48
CA HIS A 70 2.95 2.51 1.30
C HIS A 70 3.77 2.49 2.61
N GLU A 71 3.74 3.57 3.38
CA GLU A 71 4.36 3.62 4.72
C GLU A 71 3.68 2.66 5.69
N GLU A 72 2.35 2.58 5.72
CA GLU A 72 1.60 1.62 6.54
C GLU A 72 2.01 0.17 6.22
N ILE A 73 2.05 -0.20 4.94
CA ILE A 73 2.48 -1.55 4.52
C ILE A 73 3.93 -1.81 4.94
N LYS A 74 4.82 -0.83 4.79
CA LYS A 74 6.22 -0.95 5.18
C LYS A 74 6.39 -1.15 6.69
N ILE A 75 5.55 -0.49 7.50
CA ILE A 75 5.48 -0.69 8.95
C ILE A 75 4.97 -2.09 9.29
N GLN A 76 3.94 -2.58 8.60
CA GLN A 76 3.44 -3.95 8.82
C GLN A 76 4.50 -5.00 8.48
N MET A 77 5.16 -4.86 7.33
CA MET A 77 6.26 -5.75 6.95
C MET A 77 7.43 -5.73 7.93
N SER A 78 7.78 -4.55 8.46
CA SER A 78 8.87 -4.46 9.44
C SER A 78 8.48 -5.08 10.79
N LEU A 79 7.22 -4.94 11.18
CA LEU A 79 6.68 -5.56 12.39
C LEU A 79 6.63 -7.09 12.28
N GLU A 80 6.23 -7.63 11.12
CA GLU A 80 6.22 -9.08 10.89
C GLU A 80 7.63 -9.67 10.89
N LYS A 81 8.59 -9.00 10.23
CA LYS A 81 10.01 -9.37 10.33
C LYS A 81 10.53 -9.32 11.76
N LEU A 82 10.10 -8.33 12.55
CA LEU A 82 10.48 -8.24 13.97
C LEU A 82 9.95 -9.45 14.77
N ARG A 83 8.75 -9.95 14.47
CA ARG A 83 8.19 -11.16 15.09
C ARG A 83 8.97 -12.42 14.70
N GLU A 84 9.37 -12.53 13.43
CA GLU A 84 10.27 -13.60 12.97
C GLU A 84 11.62 -13.56 13.72
N TYR A 85 12.23 -12.37 13.86
CA TYR A 85 13.50 -12.22 14.59
C TYR A 85 13.40 -12.59 16.07
N LYS A 86 12.23 -12.37 16.70
CA LYS A 86 11.97 -12.78 18.08
C LYS A 86 11.67 -14.27 18.23
N ALA A 87 11.71 -15.04 17.13
CA ALA A 87 11.34 -16.45 17.08
C ALA A 87 9.90 -16.71 17.57
N GLU A 88 9.02 -15.70 17.47
CA GLU A 88 7.62 -15.81 17.91
C GLU A 88 6.72 -16.46 16.84
N THR A 89 7.18 -16.53 15.60
CA THR A 89 6.43 -17.07 14.46
C THR A 89 7.29 -18.01 13.63
N HIS A 90 6.78 -19.22 13.37
CA HIS A 90 7.34 -20.17 12.41
C HIS A 90 6.46 -20.22 11.17
N ARG A 91 7.05 -20.47 9.99
CA ARG A 91 6.26 -20.70 8.78
C ARG A 91 5.46 -21.98 8.95
N SER A 92 4.21 -21.98 8.47
CA SER A 92 3.33 -23.14 8.59
C SER A 92 3.92 -24.40 7.94
N GLU A 93 4.63 -24.23 6.81
CA GLU A 93 5.33 -25.32 6.11
C GLU A 93 6.37 -25.99 7.01
N ASP A 94 7.17 -25.21 7.74
CA ASP A 94 8.22 -25.74 8.62
C ASP A 94 7.60 -26.51 9.81
N VAL A 95 6.48 -26.01 10.34
CA VAL A 95 5.74 -26.67 11.42
C VAL A 95 5.14 -28.00 10.95
N GLU A 96 4.55 -28.03 9.75
CA GLU A 96 3.97 -29.23 9.16
C GLU A 96 5.02 -30.32 8.90
N GLU A 97 6.17 -29.95 8.34
CA GLU A 97 7.29 -30.87 8.12
C GLU A 97 7.80 -31.46 9.44
N PHE A 98 8.00 -30.61 10.45
CA PHE A 98 8.46 -31.05 11.76
C PHE A 98 7.49 -32.05 12.41
N LEU A 99 6.19 -31.73 12.41
CA LEU A 99 5.16 -32.61 12.98
C LEU A 99 5.05 -33.92 12.21
N SER A 100 5.12 -33.88 10.87
CA SER A 100 5.09 -35.07 10.03
C SER A 100 6.25 -36.01 10.34
N ASN A 101 7.47 -35.47 10.45
CA ASN A 101 8.66 -36.24 10.80
C ASN A 101 8.57 -36.86 12.21
N MET A 102 8.00 -36.13 13.18
CA MET A 102 7.77 -36.64 14.53
C MET A 102 6.76 -37.80 14.51
N LEU A 103 5.66 -37.68 13.77
CA LEU A 103 4.63 -38.72 13.66
C LEU A 103 5.15 -39.97 12.94
N VAL A 104 5.91 -39.81 11.87
CA VAL A 104 6.57 -40.93 11.18
C VAL A 104 7.53 -41.65 12.10
N SER A 105 8.35 -40.92 12.85
CA SER A 105 9.28 -41.48 13.83
C SER A 105 8.55 -42.24 14.95
N PHE A 106 7.44 -41.68 15.44
CA PHE A 106 6.59 -42.32 16.45
C PHE A 106 5.98 -43.62 15.92
N LYS A 107 5.40 -43.59 14.71
CA LYS A 107 4.86 -44.78 14.04
C LYS A 107 5.92 -45.86 13.87
N ASN A 108 7.11 -45.49 13.40
CA ASN A 108 8.19 -46.45 13.20
C ASN A 108 8.61 -47.11 14.52
N LYS A 109 8.72 -46.32 15.60
CA LYS A 109 8.99 -46.87 16.94
C LYS A 109 7.89 -47.85 17.37
N LEU A 110 6.62 -47.46 17.28
CA LEU A 110 5.49 -48.35 17.60
C LEU A 110 5.51 -49.64 16.79
N SER A 111 5.78 -49.59 15.48
CA SER A 111 5.85 -50.80 14.64
C SER A 111 6.99 -51.74 15.04
N THR A 112 8.09 -51.21 15.59
CA THR A 112 9.24 -52.03 16.03
C THR A 112 9.12 -52.57 17.44
N LEU A 113 8.19 -52.04 18.25
CA LEU A 113 8.01 -52.50 19.63
C LEU A 113 7.51 -53.95 19.72
N PRO A 114 6.47 -54.40 18.97
CA PRO A 114 5.98 -55.77 19.05
C PRO A 114 7.05 -56.82 18.75
N SER A 115 7.89 -56.61 17.73
CA SER A 115 8.93 -57.57 17.36
C SER A 115 10.05 -57.65 18.41
N LYS A 116 10.40 -56.53 19.04
CA LYS A 116 11.36 -56.51 20.16
C LYS A 116 10.80 -57.18 21.40
N LEU A 117 9.60 -56.79 21.83
CA LEU A 117 8.93 -57.35 23.00
C LEU A 117 8.63 -58.85 22.81
N ALA A 118 8.29 -59.28 21.60
CA ALA A 118 8.06 -60.69 21.30
C ALA A 118 9.31 -61.55 21.56
N MET A 119 10.52 -61.04 21.31
CA MET A 119 11.75 -61.78 21.63
C MET A 119 12.02 -61.82 23.14
N GLU A 120 11.70 -60.76 23.87
CA GLU A 120 11.91 -60.67 25.33
C GLU A 120 10.91 -61.53 26.12
N ILE A 121 9.69 -61.70 25.61
CA ILE A 121 8.62 -62.46 26.26
C ILE A 121 8.59 -63.93 25.78
N MET A 122 9.39 -64.29 24.77
CA MET A 122 9.38 -65.65 24.21
C MET A 122 9.90 -66.68 25.22
N GLY A 123 9.01 -67.54 25.70
CA GLY A 123 9.32 -68.57 26.69
C GLY A 123 8.96 -68.18 28.12
N GLU A 124 8.54 -66.94 28.36
CA GLU A 124 8.12 -66.48 29.67
C GLU A 124 6.70 -66.97 29.97
N THR A 125 6.56 -67.77 31.02
CA THR A 125 5.29 -68.43 31.38
C THR A 125 4.53 -67.72 32.49
N ASP A 126 5.21 -66.84 33.25
CA ASP A 126 4.60 -65.97 34.24
C ASP A 126 4.24 -64.62 33.62
N THR A 127 2.93 -64.35 33.55
CA THR A 127 2.40 -63.11 32.95
C THR A 127 2.82 -61.85 33.71
N ASN A 128 3.10 -61.95 35.02
CA ASN A 128 3.56 -60.80 35.81
C ASN A 128 5.05 -60.48 35.57
N ALA A 129 5.84 -61.47 35.13
CA ALA A 129 7.23 -61.27 34.74
C ALA A 129 7.34 -60.66 33.33
N ALA A 130 6.42 -61.02 32.43
CA ALA A 130 6.39 -60.56 31.03
C ALA A 130 5.92 -59.09 30.82
N ILE A 131 5.29 -58.46 31.83
CA ILE A 131 4.69 -57.12 31.72
C ILE A 131 5.50 -56.05 32.50
N LYS A 132 6.53 -56.44 33.24
CA LYS A 132 7.39 -55.54 34.03
C LYS A 132 8.44 -54.83 33.18
#